data_AF-A0A258W259-F1
#
_entry.id   AF-A0A258W259-F1
#
_cell.length_a   1.000
_cell.length_b   1.000
_cell.length_c   1.000
_cell.angle_alpha   90.00
_cell.angle_beta   90.00
_cell.angle_gamma   90.00
#
_symmetry.space_group_name_H-M   'P 1'
#
loop_
_entity.id
_entity.type
_entity.pdbx_description
1 polymer ?
#
loop_
_entity_poly.entity_id
_entity_poly.type
_entity_poly.pdbx_seq_one_letter_code
_entity_poly.pdbx_strand_id
1 'polypeptide(L)' 'DDVAQTIDPRLAEVEEDVDTLGGLAVVLAGEVPPVGRVLEHASGWRLEVTGGDERRLTRLRLHAPRAGTALEE' A
#
# COMPACT_ATOMS: atom_id res chain seq x y z
N ASP A 1 -8.40 -10.82 0.33
CA ASP A 1 -8.10 -11.67 1.52
C ASP A 1 -6.59 -11.92 1.76
N ASP A 2 -5.77 -12.18 0.73
CA ASP A 2 -4.36 -12.59 0.88
C ASP A 2 -3.35 -11.54 1.40
N VAL A 3 -3.55 -10.24 1.14
CA VAL A 3 -2.55 -9.20 1.49
C VAL A 3 -2.58 -8.84 2.98
N ALA A 4 -3.78 -8.79 3.58
CA ALA A 4 -3.99 -8.46 4.98
C ALA A 4 -3.32 -9.46 5.93
N GLN A 5 -3.33 -10.75 5.57
CA GLN A 5 -2.75 -11.82 6.36
C GLN A 5 -1.22 -11.90 6.25
N THR A 6 -0.63 -11.34 5.18
CA THR A 6 0.80 -11.53 4.88
C THR A 6 1.69 -10.37 5.35
N ILE A 7 1.15 -9.13 5.49
CA ILE A 7 1.96 -7.95 5.80
C ILE A 7 1.56 -7.27 7.12
N ASP A 8 0.31 -6.81 7.25
CA ASP A 8 -0.22 -6.18 8.46
C ASP A 8 -1.74 -5.97 8.30
N PRO A 9 -2.59 -6.31 9.28
CA PRO A 9 -4.04 -6.07 9.20
C PRO A 9 -4.41 -4.59 9.01
N ARG A 10 -3.55 -3.65 9.42
CA ARG A 10 -3.76 -2.20 9.24
C ARG A 10 -3.66 -1.72 7.79
N LEU A 11 -3.24 -2.58 6.85
CA LEU A 11 -3.28 -2.31 5.40
C LEU A 11 -4.63 -2.68 4.77
N ALA A 12 -5.52 -3.35 5.51
CA ALA A 12 -6.82 -3.81 5.03
C ALA A 12 -7.98 -2.86 5.38
N GLU A 13 -7.73 -1.80 6.15
CA GLU A 13 -8.74 -0.81 6.55
C GLU A 13 -9.04 0.23 5.46
N VAL A 14 -9.24 -0.21 4.22
CA VAL A 14 -9.81 0.61 3.14
C VAL A 14 -11.15 0.04 2.74
N GLU A 15 -12.17 0.90 2.69
CA GLU A 15 -13.59 0.55 2.41
C GLU A 15 -13.85 -0.06 1.03
N GLU A 16 -12.86 -0.10 0.14
CA GLU A 16 -12.93 -0.78 -1.15
C GLU A 16 -12.32 -2.17 -1.02
N ASP A 17 -13.00 -3.21 -1.52
CA ASP A 17 -12.49 -4.58 -1.58
C ASP A 17 -11.21 -4.64 -2.42
N VAL A 18 -10.08 -4.37 -1.78
CA VAL A 18 -8.79 -4.33 -2.45
C VAL A 18 -8.11 -5.69 -2.31
N ASP A 19 -8.27 -6.55 -3.31
CA ASP A 19 -7.64 -7.86 -3.34
C ASP A 19 -6.10 -7.82 -3.47
N THR A 20 -5.51 -6.66 -3.78
CA THR A 20 -4.07 -6.51 -4.07
C THR A 20 -3.50 -5.15 -3.61
N LEU A 21 -2.21 -5.08 -3.28
CA LEU A 21 -1.51 -3.83 -2.96
C LEU A 21 -1.66 -2.74 -4.05
N GLY A 22 -1.83 -3.16 -5.30
CA GLY A 22 -2.07 -2.28 -6.44
C GLY A 22 -3.34 -1.46 -6.29
N GLY A 23 -4.44 -2.08 -5.89
CA GLY A 23 -5.68 -1.34 -5.70
C GLY A 23 -5.59 -0.38 -4.51
N LEU A 24 -4.85 -0.72 -3.44
CA LEU A 24 -4.68 0.15 -2.28
C LEU A 24 -3.95 1.43 -2.68
N ALA A 25 -2.91 1.30 -3.50
CA ALA A 25 -2.21 2.45 -4.05
C ALA A 25 -3.12 3.34 -4.92
N VAL A 26 -4.06 2.75 -5.67
CA VAL A 26 -5.03 3.51 -6.48
C VAL A 26 -6.05 4.22 -5.59
N VAL A 27 -6.60 3.55 -4.57
CA VAL A 27 -7.54 4.15 -3.61
C VAL A 27 -6.91 5.33 -2.88
N LEU A 28 -5.66 5.17 -2.40
CA LEU A 28 -4.92 6.24 -1.73
C LEU A 28 -4.60 7.43 -2.66
N ALA A 29 -4.37 7.18 -3.94
CA ALA A 29 -4.05 8.22 -4.92
C ALA A 29 -5.29 8.84 -5.58
N GLY A 30 -6.44 8.16 -5.58
CA GLY A 30 -7.63 8.48 -6.38
C GLY A 30 -7.46 8.26 -7.89
N GLU A 31 -6.31 7.73 -8.33
CA GLU A 31 -5.92 7.52 -9.72
C GLU A 31 -4.83 6.44 -9.79
N VAL A 32 -4.39 6.04 -11.00
CA VAL A 32 -3.20 5.17 -11.13
C VAL A 32 -1.94 6.02 -10.95
N PRO A 33 -1.20 5.86 -9.83
CA PRO A 33 -0.03 6.68 -9.56
C PRO A 33 1.13 6.36 -10.52
N PRO A 34 1.90 7.37 -10.99
CA PRO A 34 3.06 7.12 -11.83
C PRO A 34 4.21 6.44 -11.07
N VAL A 35 5.10 5.78 -11.81
CA VAL A 35 6.33 5.20 -11.25
C VAL A 35 7.19 6.28 -10.59
N GLY A 36 7.68 5.98 -9.39
CA GLY A 36 8.41 6.90 -8.52
C GLY A 36 7.53 7.63 -7.50
N ARG A 37 6.21 7.56 -7.61
CA ARG A 37 5.30 8.15 -6.61
C ARG A 37 5.35 7.35 -5.31
N VAL A 38 5.39 8.07 -4.19
CA VAL A 38 5.30 7.51 -2.84
C VAL A 38 4.00 7.99 -2.22
N LEU A 39 3.18 7.05 -1.75
CA LEU A 39 1.91 7.29 -1.09
C LEU A 39 2.05 6.95 0.38
N GLU A 40 1.47 7.78 1.25
CA GLU A 40 1.50 7.57 2.70
C GLU A 40 0.14 7.07 3.15
N HIS A 41 0.13 5.95 3.86
CA HIS A 41 -1.06 5.40 4.48
C HIS A 41 -1.17 5.91 5.92
N ALA A 42 -2.39 6.10 6.42
CA ALA A 42 -2.65 6.61 7.77
C ALA A 42 -2.04 5.75 8.89
N SER A 43 -1.79 4.46 8.63
CA SER A 43 -1.06 3.56 9.53
C SER A 43 0.46 3.81 9.61
N GLY A 44 0.98 4.79 8.86
CA GLY A 44 2.39 5.14 8.78
C GLY A 44 3.19 4.32 7.75
N TRP A 45 2.54 3.36 7.08
CA TRP A 45 3.13 2.66 5.95
C TRP A 45 3.25 3.59 4.74
N ARG A 46 4.31 3.39 3.95
CA ARG A 46 4.47 4.12 2.69
C ARG A 46 4.56 3.14 1.52
N LEU A 47 3.80 3.40 0.47
CA LEU A 47 3.75 2.61 -0.76
C LEU A 47 4.49 3.37 -1.85
N GLU A 48 5.60 2.82 -2.33
CA GLU A 48 6.36 3.37 -3.45
C GLU A 48 6.04 2.58 -4.73
N VAL A 49 5.63 3.29 -5.78
CA VAL A 49 5.45 2.72 -7.11
C VAL A 49 6.82 2.56 -7.75
N THR A 50 7.25 1.32 -7.96
CA THR A 50 8.55 1.03 -8.59
C THR A 50 8.42 0.45 -9.99
N GLY A 51 7.19 0.13 -10.42
CA GLY A 51 6.90 -0.33 -11.76
C GLY A 51 5.41 -0.34 -12.08
N GLY A 52 5.07 0.03 -13.31
CA GLY A 52 3.71 0.15 -13.78
C GLY A 52 3.64 1.04 -15.01
N ASP A 53 2.47 1.07 -15.62
CA ASP A 53 2.09 1.98 -16.68
C ASP A 53 0.90 2.85 -16.22
N GLU A 54 0.43 3.73 -17.10
CA GLU A 54 -0.67 4.69 -16.83
C GLU A 54 -2.00 4.01 -16.50
N ARG A 55 -2.13 2.71 -16.77
CA ARG A 55 -3.35 1.93 -16.55
C ARG A 55 -3.20 0.84 -15.51
N ARG A 56 -1.97 0.39 -15.21
CA ARG A 56 -1.72 -0.73 -14.32
C ARG A 56 -0.40 -0.63 -13.57
N LEU A 57 -0.48 -0.80 -12.25
CA LEU A 57 0.67 -0.99 -11.39
C LEU A 57 1.15 -2.44 -11.50
N THR A 58 2.46 -2.63 -11.70
CA THR A 58 3.08 -3.97 -11.83
C THR A 58 4.05 -4.27 -10.70
N ARG A 59 4.58 -3.24 -10.02
CA ARG A 59 5.49 -3.40 -8.89
C ARG A 59 5.34 -2.26 -7.89
N LEU A 60 5.14 -2.65 -6.64
CA LEU A 60 5.09 -1.76 -5.49
C LEU A 60 6.15 -2.18 -4.47
N ARG A 61 6.68 -1.20 -3.76
CA ARG A 61 7.57 -1.41 -2.63
C ARG A 61 6.93 -0.83 -1.39
N LEU A 62 6.79 -1.66 -0.36
CA LEU A 62 6.29 -1.22 0.93
C LEU A 62 7.45 -0.78 1.82
N HIS A 63 7.27 0.38 2.44
CA HIS A 63 8.14 0.88 3.49
C HIS A 63 7.36 0.84 4.78
N ALA A 64 7.82 0.00 5.71
CA ALA A 64 7.29 -0.01 7.05
C ALA A 64 7.46 1.38 7.70
N PRO A 65 6.50 1.81 8.54
CA PRO A 65 6.72 2.96 9.41
C PRO A 65 8.03 2.75 10.18
N ARG A 66 8.84 3.81 10.34
CA ARG A 66 10.01 3.73 11.23
C ARG A 66 9.47 3.34 12.59
N ALA A 67 9.84 2.15 13.06
CA ALA A 67 9.35 1.59 14.31
C ALA A 67 9.53 2.60 15.46
N GLY A 68 8.43 3.20 15.86
CA GLY A 68 8.04 3.20 17.26
C GLY A 68 6.86 2.24 17.37
N THR A 69 7.11 1.03 17.86
CA THR A 69 6.10 0.17 18.49
C THR A 69 5.07 -0.54 17.59
N ALA A 70 5.41 -1.74 17.09
CA ALA A 70 4.41 -2.70 16.62
C ALA A 70 4.81 -4.18 16.89
N LEU A 71 5.51 -4.45 18.00
CA LEU A 71 5.80 -5.82 18.45
C LEU A 71 5.99 -5.91 19.99
N GLU A 72 5.10 -5.28 20.74
CA GLU A 72 4.81 -5.59 22.15
C GLU A 72 3.27 -5.52 22.26
N GLU A 73 2.48 -6.55 22.60
CA GLU A 73 2.68 -7.91 23.10
C GLU A 73 1.65 -8.87 22.46
#